data_AF-A0A3M7PC97-F1
#
_entry.id   AF-A0A3M7PC97-F1
#
_cell.length_a   1.000
_cell.length_b   1.000
_cell.length_c   1.000
_cell.angle_alpha   90.00
_cell.angle_beta   90.00
_cell.angle_gamma   90.00
#
_symmetry.space_group_name_H-M   'P 1'
#
loop_
_entity.id
_entity.type
_entity.pdbx_description
1 polymer ?
#
loop_
_entity_poly.entity_id
_entity_poly.type
_entity_poly.pdbx_seq_one_letter_code
_entity_poly.pdbx_strand_id
1 'polypeptide(L)'
;MKTMTSEKEVIQEIVVMNILRRRNIRNVLHARIKDRAAEEGMSRVLYFHLVVDGTHRPDHGFMCMENAMDNERVVEWTMRFDNEPLYFSAQRYLVLDRDDVRERLQRDDTQRQQQQQLESLTDPV
;
A
#
# COMPACT_ATOMS: atom_id res chain seq x y z
N MET A 1 -21.20 12.23 -27.70
CA MET A 1 -20.26 12.59 -26.61
C MET A 1 -19.86 11.31 -25.90
N LYS A 2 -18.60 10.88 -25.98
CA LYS A 2 -18.06 9.83 -25.11
C LYS A 2 -17.68 10.50 -23.80
N THR A 3 -18.40 10.22 -22.72
CA THR A 3 -17.93 10.49 -21.36
C THR A 3 -16.68 9.65 -21.14
N MET A 4 -15.50 10.26 -21.29
CA MET A 4 -14.27 9.68 -20.77
C MET A 4 -14.37 9.78 -19.25
N THR A 5 -14.79 8.69 -18.61
CA THR A 5 -14.60 8.51 -17.18
C THR A 5 -13.10 8.38 -16.95
N SER A 6 -12.45 9.41 -16.38
CA SER A 6 -11.05 9.26 -15.98
C SER A 6 -10.97 8.11 -14.97
N GLU A 7 -10.01 7.23 -15.20
CA GLU A 7 -9.82 6.06 -14.37
C GLU A 7 -9.17 6.53 -13.07
N LYS A 8 -9.90 6.48 -11.95
CA LYS A 8 -9.37 6.85 -10.64
C LYS A 8 -8.75 5.63 -9.98
N GLU A 9 -7.48 5.72 -9.65
CA GLU A 9 -6.76 4.69 -8.88
C GLU A 9 -6.80 5.07 -7.40
N VAL A 10 -7.44 4.24 -6.59
CA VAL A 10 -7.54 4.45 -5.14
C VAL A 10 -6.46 3.62 -4.46
N ILE A 11 -5.50 4.28 -3.82
CA ILE A 11 -4.57 3.62 -2.91
C ILE A 11 -5.23 3.55 -1.54
N GLN A 12 -5.56 2.33 -1.14
CA GLN A 12 -6.14 2.01 0.15
C GLN A 12 -5.14 1.15 0.92
N GLU A 13 -4.75 1.62 2.10
CA GLU A 13 -3.89 0.87 3.00
C GLU A 13 -4.76 0.36 4.16
N ILE A 14 -4.50 -0.86 4.56
CA ILE A 14 -5.19 -1.53 5.65
C ILE A 14 -4.30 -1.43 6.88
N VAL A 15 -4.87 -0.92 7.96
CA VAL A 15 -4.29 -0.97 9.29
C VAL A 15 -4.67 -2.31 9.93
N VAL A 16 -3.65 -3.06 10.33
CA VAL A 16 -3.77 -4.31 11.08
C VAL A 16 -3.44 -4.02 12.54
N MET A 17 -4.38 -4.25 13.44
CA MET A 17 -4.26 -3.93 14.86
C MET A 17 -4.30 -5.19 15.73
N ASN A 18 -3.95 -5.01 17.02
CA ASN A 18 -3.88 -6.06 18.03
C ASN A 18 -2.83 -7.13 17.72
N ILE A 19 -1.67 -6.71 17.20
CA ILE A 19 -0.57 -7.63 16.91
C ILE A 19 0.21 -7.89 18.20
N LEU A 20 0.24 -9.16 18.60
CA LEU A 20 1.00 -9.60 19.76
C LEU A 20 2.52 -9.52 19.54
N ARG A 21 3.24 -9.07 20.56
CA ARG A 21 4.70 -9.03 20.53
C ARG A 21 5.31 -10.40 20.66
N ARG A 22 6.02 -10.84 19.63
CA ARG A 22 6.81 -12.07 19.63
C ARG A 22 8.06 -11.93 18.77
N ARG A 23 9.07 -12.77 19.04
CA ARG A 23 10.21 -12.92 18.14
C ARG A 23 9.71 -13.35 16.77
N ASN A 24 10.27 -12.76 15.71
CA ASN A 24 9.93 -13.06 14.31
C ASN A 24 8.46 -12.84 13.92
N ILE A 25 7.69 -12.11 14.72
CA ILE A 25 6.26 -11.86 14.49
C ILE A 25 5.99 -11.35 13.08
N ARG A 26 6.82 -10.44 12.55
CA ARG A 26 6.68 -9.89 11.19
C ARG A 26 6.59 -11.02 10.15
N ASN A 27 7.50 -11.99 10.19
CA ASN A 27 7.58 -13.03 9.15
C ASN A 27 6.43 -14.03 9.27
N VAL A 28 6.11 -14.45 10.49
CA VAL A 28 5.04 -15.43 10.75
C VAL A 28 3.67 -14.84 10.43
N LEU A 29 3.42 -13.61 10.88
CA LEU A 29 2.16 -12.93 10.61
C LEU A 29 1.99 -12.62 9.12
N HIS A 30 3.05 -12.15 8.44
CA HIS A 30 3.00 -11.92 7.00
C HIS A 30 2.71 -13.20 6.21
N ALA A 31 3.33 -14.33 6.57
CA ALA A 31 3.03 -15.62 5.96
C ALA A 31 1.56 -16.00 6.17
N ARG A 32 1.05 -15.87 7.41
CA ARG A 32 -0.34 -16.22 7.72
C ARG A 32 -1.35 -15.33 6.99
N ILE A 33 -1.08 -14.03 6.86
CA ILE A 33 -1.90 -13.10 6.09
C ILE A 33 -1.93 -13.50 4.60
N LYS A 34 -0.79 -13.90 4.03
CA LYS A 34 -0.72 -14.40 2.65
C LYS A 34 -1.53 -15.68 2.45
N ASP A 35 -1.40 -16.64 3.37
CA ASP A 35 -2.19 -17.87 3.32
C ASP A 35 -3.68 -17.55 3.39
N ARG A 36 -4.09 -16.64 4.27
CA ARG A 36 -5.49 -16.21 4.38
C ARG A 36 -6.00 -15.53 3.10
N ALA A 37 -5.20 -14.66 2.49
CA ALA A 37 -5.55 -14.04 1.21
C ALA A 37 -5.78 -15.10 0.12
N ALA A 38 -4.93 -16.12 0.06
CA ALA A 38 -5.09 -17.23 -0.88
C ALA A 38 -6.33 -18.08 -0.58
N GLU A 39 -6.60 -18.41 0.70
CA GLU A 39 -7.81 -19.13 1.15
C GLU A 39 -9.11 -18.42 0.69
N GLU A 40 -9.11 -17.08 0.70
CA GLU A 40 -10.25 -16.23 0.36
C GLU A 40 -10.33 -15.88 -1.14
N GLY A 41 -9.40 -16.41 -1.95
CA GLY A 41 -9.31 -16.13 -3.39
C GLY A 41 -9.02 -14.66 -3.69
N MET A 42 -8.32 -13.96 -2.80
CA MET A 42 -7.96 -12.55 -2.96
C MET A 42 -6.65 -12.40 -3.74
N SER A 43 -6.43 -11.18 -4.22
CA SER A 43 -5.17 -10.77 -4.83
C SER A 43 -3.99 -10.86 -3.85
N ARG A 44 -2.77 -10.75 -4.38
CA ARG A 44 -1.55 -10.85 -3.58
C ARG A 44 -1.42 -9.64 -2.65
N VAL A 45 -0.86 -9.86 -1.46
CA VAL A 45 -0.40 -8.80 -0.57
C VAL A 45 0.82 -8.10 -1.20
N LEU A 46 0.70 -6.82 -1.56
CA LEU A 46 1.79 -6.02 -2.13
C LEU A 46 2.88 -5.75 -1.10
N TYR A 47 2.50 -5.34 0.10
CA TYR A 47 3.43 -5.18 1.22
C TYR A 47 2.74 -5.41 2.56
N PHE A 48 3.56 -5.71 3.56
CA PHE A 48 3.19 -5.76 4.96
C PHE A 48 4.32 -5.13 5.79
N HIS A 49 4.01 -4.04 6.47
CA HIS A 49 4.94 -3.34 7.35
C HIS A 49 4.45 -3.44 8.79
N LEU A 50 5.29 -3.96 9.68
CA LEU A 50 5.01 -3.98 11.11
C LEU A 50 5.65 -2.77 11.79
N VAL A 51 4.85 -2.02 12.53
CA VAL A 51 5.28 -0.93 13.41
C VAL A 51 5.36 -1.47 14.84
N VAL A 52 6.57 -1.48 15.38
CA VAL A 52 6.83 -1.85 16.77
C VAL A 52 7.00 -0.56 17.56
N ASP A 53 6.04 -0.22 18.41
CA ASP A 53 6.17 0.92 19.31
C ASP A 53 6.98 0.52 20.56
N GLY A 54 7.91 1.33 21.04
CA GLY A 54 8.65 1.03 22.28
C GLY A 54 7.76 0.98 23.53
N THR A 55 6.53 1.49 23.47
CA THR A 55 5.58 1.51 24.59
C THR A 55 4.83 0.17 24.75
N HIS A 56 4.26 -0.13 25.93
CA HIS A 56 3.59 -1.41 26.28
C HIS A 56 2.26 -1.68 25.52
N ARG A 57 2.03 -1.05 24.35
CA ARG A 57 0.80 -1.24 23.57
C ARG A 57 0.94 -2.38 22.56
N PRO A 58 -0.16 -3.03 22.14
CA PRO A 58 -0.12 -3.95 21.01
C PRO A 58 0.46 -3.24 19.78
N ASP A 59 1.29 -3.96 19.04
CA ASP A 59 1.86 -3.43 17.81
C ASP A 59 0.75 -3.33 16.75
N HIS A 60 1.02 -2.53 15.73
CA HIS A 60 0.15 -2.43 14.55
C HIS A 60 0.98 -2.60 13.30
N GLY A 61 0.30 -2.87 12.19
CA GLY A 61 0.94 -2.98 10.90
C GLY A 61 0.11 -2.31 9.83
N PHE A 62 0.74 -2.09 8.70
CA PHE A 62 0.14 -1.58 7.49
C PHE A 62 0.29 -2.63 6.40
N MET A 63 -0.75 -2.81 5.59
CA MET A 63 -0.69 -3.68 4.43
C MET A 63 -1.53 -3.15 3.29
N CYS A 64 -1.24 -3.64 2.10
CA CYS A 64 -2.03 -3.33 0.92
C CYS A 64 -2.13 -4.57 0.03
N MET A 65 -3.33 -4.83 -0.48
CA MET A 65 -3.62 -5.82 -1.50
C MET A 65 -3.37 -5.23 -2.88
N GLU A 66 -3.01 -6.09 -3.84
CA GLU A 66 -2.78 -5.70 -5.23
C GLU A 66 -4.05 -5.18 -5.92
N ASN A 67 -5.21 -5.69 -5.54
CA ASN A 67 -6.51 -5.15 -5.95
C ASN A 67 -7.15 -4.32 -4.83
N ALA A 68 -7.50 -3.06 -5.15
CA ALA A 68 -8.17 -2.16 -4.21
C ALA A 68 -9.52 -2.70 -3.71
N MET A 69 -10.27 -3.45 -4.51
CA MET A 69 -11.52 -4.08 -4.07
C MET A 69 -11.29 -5.15 -3.00
N ASP A 70 -10.15 -5.84 -3.03
CA ASP A 70 -9.81 -6.79 -1.97
C ASP A 70 -9.43 -6.06 -0.67
N ASN A 71 -8.87 -4.85 -0.75
CA ASN A 71 -8.64 -4.03 0.45
C ASN A 71 -9.96 -3.72 1.20
N GLU A 72 -11.06 -3.55 0.49
CA GLU A 72 -12.38 -3.35 1.09
C GLU A 72 -12.93 -4.63 1.72
N ARG A 73 -12.62 -5.80 1.15
CA ARG A 73 -13.04 -7.11 1.68
C ARG A 73 -12.24 -7.55 2.90
N VAL A 74 -10.97 -7.15 3.00
CA VAL A 74 -10.10 -7.51 4.13
C VAL A 74 -10.64 -6.99 5.47
N VAL A 75 -11.41 -5.89 5.50
CA VAL A 75 -11.99 -5.37 6.76
C VAL A 75 -13.00 -6.33 7.40
N GLU A 76 -13.55 -7.27 6.62
CA GLU A 76 -14.50 -8.28 7.08
C GLU A 76 -13.80 -9.56 7.57
N TRP A 77 -12.48 -9.64 7.47
CA TRP A 77 -11.73 -10.80 7.92
C TRP A 77 -11.89 -11.05 9.42
N THR A 78 -12.35 -12.26 9.74
CA THR A 78 -12.28 -12.80 11.09
C THR A 78 -11.04 -13.67 11.20
N MET A 79 -9.91 -13.06 11.51
CA MET A 79 -8.63 -13.76 11.64
C MET A 79 -8.14 -13.75 13.09
N ARG A 80 -7.63 -14.90 13.55
CA ARG A 80 -6.93 -15.03 14.83
C ARG A 80 -5.46 -15.31 14.60
N PHE A 81 -4.62 -14.77 15.47
CA PHE A 81 -3.21 -15.06 15.54
C PHE A 81 -2.84 -15.35 17.01
N ASP A 82 -2.31 -16.55 17.27
CA ASP A 82 -2.02 -17.01 18.65
C ASP A 82 -3.22 -16.90 19.60
N ASN A 83 -4.41 -17.29 19.12
CA ASN A 83 -5.70 -17.18 19.80
C ASN A 83 -6.23 -15.76 20.03
N GLU A 84 -5.47 -14.70 19.71
CA GLU A 84 -5.96 -13.32 19.76
C GLU A 84 -6.60 -12.90 18.43
N PRO A 85 -7.71 -12.15 18.44
CA PRO A 85 -8.28 -11.60 17.22
C PRO A 85 -7.37 -10.50 16.65
N LEU A 86 -7.14 -10.54 15.34
CA LEU A 86 -6.60 -9.40 14.61
C LEU A 86 -7.75 -8.52 14.13
N TYR A 87 -7.54 -7.21 14.14
CA TYR A 87 -8.52 -6.26 13.61
C TYR A 87 -7.97 -5.58 12.37
N PHE A 88 -8.80 -5.47 11.34
CA PHE A 88 -8.45 -4.86 10.07
C PHE A 88 -9.31 -3.62 9.86
N SER A 89 -8.68 -2.51 9.49
CA SER A 89 -9.36 -1.26 9.19
C SER A 89 -8.80 -0.70 7.90
N ALA A 90 -9.67 -0.46 6.93
CA ALA A 90 -9.31 0.24 5.71
C ALA A 90 -9.15 1.74 5.98
N GLN A 91 -8.00 2.29 5.61
CA GLN A 91 -7.76 3.72 5.52
C GLN A 91 -7.46 4.10 4.07
N ARG A 92 -8.16 5.11 3.55
CA ARG A 92 -7.97 5.61 2.19
C ARG A 92 -6.97 6.76 2.24
N TYR A 93 -5.83 6.61 1.57
CA TYR A 93 -4.74 7.58 1.63
C TYR A 93 -4.62 8.43 0.38
N LEU A 94 -5.06 7.93 -0.79
CA LEU A 94 -4.95 8.70 -2.01
C LEU A 94 -5.94 8.25 -3.08
N VAL A 95 -6.64 9.21 -3.68
CA VAL A 95 -7.38 9.02 -4.93
C VAL A 95 -6.54 9.70 -6.00
N LEU A 96 -5.92 8.91 -6.86
CA LEU A 96 -5.17 9.40 -8.00
C LEU A 96 -6.08 9.45 -9.21
N ASP A 97 -6.17 10.60 -9.85
CA ASP A 97 -6.66 10.66 -11.22
C ASP A 97 -5.50 10.22 -12.14
N ARG A 98 -5.70 9.12 -12.85
CA ARG A 98 -4.65 8.50 -13.65
C ARG A 98 -4.21 9.39 -14.81
N ASP A 99 -5.11 10.22 -15.33
CA ASP A 99 -4.79 11.19 -16.37
C ASP A 99 -3.95 12.34 -15.79
N ASP A 100 -4.33 12.86 -14.61
CA ASP A 100 -3.53 13.90 -13.92
C ASP A 100 -2.13 13.40 -13.55
N VAL A 101 -2.01 12.17 -13.06
CA VAL A 101 -0.70 11.57 -12.73
C VAL A 101 0.15 11.40 -13.98
N ARG A 102 -0.44 10.90 -15.08
CA ARG A 102 0.28 10.74 -16.35
C ARG A 102 0.76 12.08 -16.88
N GLU A 103 -0.09 13.10 -16.87
CA GLU A 103 0.29 14.45 -17.30
C GLU A 103 1.39 15.06 -16.42
N ARG A 104 1.33 14.84 -15.11
CA ARG A 104 2.39 15.29 -14.18
C ARG A 104 3.71 14.59 -14.47
N LEU A 105 3.73 13.28 -14.63
CA LEU A 105 4.95 12.52 -14.93
C LEU A 105 5.58 12.96 -16.25
N GLN A 106 4.77 13.20 -17.29
CA GLN A 106 5.27 13.71 -18.57
C GLN A 106 5.89 15.10 -18.43
N ARG A 107 5.27 15.99 -17.63
CA ARG A 107 5.83 17.31 -17.35
C ARG A 107 7.17 17.22 -16.62
N ASP A 108 7.26 16.38 -15.60
CA ASP A 108 8.48 16.19 -14.81
C ASP A 108 9.62 15.62 -15.66
N ASP A 109 9.34 14.64 -16.53
CA ASP A 109 10.35 14.09 -17.44
C ASP A 109 10.81 15.12 -18.48
N THR A 110 9.89 15.93 -19.00
CA THR A 110 10.22 17.01 -19.94
C THR A 110 11.12 18.05 -19.27
N GLN A 111 10.83 18.42 -18.01
CA GLN A 111 11.67 19.34 -17.24
C GLN A 111 13.05 18.76 -16.95
N ARG A 112 13.15 17.47 -16.55
CA ARG A 112 14.44 16.81 -16.34
C ARG A 112 15.28 16.77 -17.62
N GLN A 113 14.67 16.49 -18.77
CA GLN A 113 15.37 16.50 -20.05
C GLN A 113 15.87 17.89 -20.43
N GLN A 114 15.07 18.94 -20.22
CA GLN A 114 15.50 20.32 -20.46
C GLN A 114 16.65 20.74 -19.53
N GLN A 115 16.58 20.34 -18.26
CA GLN A 115 17.62 20.63 -17.28
C GLN A 115 18.94 19.92 -17.62
N GLN A 116 18.88 18.64 -18.03
CA GLN A 116 20.05 17.88 -18.49
C GLN A 116 20.67 18.48 -19.77
N GLN A 117 19.84 18.97 -20.70
CA GLN A 117 20.35 19.67 -21.88
C GLN A 117 21.04 20.99 -21.50
N LEU A 118 20.47 21.75 -20.58
CA LEU A 118 21.07 23.00 -20.11
C LEU A 118 22.41 22.76 -19.40
N GLU A 119 22.48 21.74 -18.53
CA GLU A 119 23.70 21.35 -17.82
C GLU A 119 24.80 20.88 -18.80
N SER A 120 24.43 20.14 -19.85
CA SER A 120 25.36 19.72 -20.91
C SER A 120 25.92 20.86 -21.77
N LEU A 121 25.25 22.02 -21.75
CA LEU A 121 25.66 23.23 -22.47
C LEU A 121 26.52 24.17 -21.61
N THR A 122 26.63 23.90 -20.31
CA THR A 122 27.32 24.75 -19.33
C THR A 122 28.67 24.22 -18.83
N ASP A 123 29.22 23.15 -19.42
CA ASP A 123 30.61 22.76 -19.14
C ASP A 123 31.56 23.88 -19.58
N PRO A 124 32.26 24.57 -18.65
CA PRO A 124 33.23 25.58 -19.01
C PRO A 124 34.55 24.88 -19.35
N VAL A 125 34.99 25.03 -20.60
CA VAL A 125 36.38 24.76 -21.03
C VAL A 125 37.34 25.71 -20.33
#